data_AF-A0A2I0VRZ3-F1
#
_entry.id   AF-A0A2I0VRZ3-F1
#
_cell.length_a   1.000
_cell.length_b   1.000
_cell.length_c   1.000
_cell.angle_alpha   90.00
_cell.angle_beta   90.00
_cell.angle_gamma   90.00
#
_symmetry.space_group_name_H-M   'P 1'
#
loop_
_entity.id
_entity.type
_entity.pdbx_description
1 polymer ?
#
loop_
_entity_poly.entity_id
_entity_poly.type
_entity_poly.pdbx_seq_one_letter_code
_entity_poly.pdbx_strand_id
1 'polypeptide(L)'
;MPVFLSEEEFSLISNDAVTVAERADSFIRDLRQQLDFVRAEADAKSIAEEQNCALLEQKYEALYSEFTRLQYENAQLSASTKKSLSELADAQAEKHQLHIKAIGKDGEIEKLSLEVAELHVSKRQLLELVNQKDAEIRERNSYVSDFWKPKPAGLFVEKLASLFHSPSPLGKLASFSSSFVLASNLFLLSASVIPLCWEERIMGGVLAFSPARICREKEELLGKEEGDGWEREEALGFISEFIEGKFTGEKELLEKQNVWLDEELTRKANSLFELRRTQMDAESDASSKIADLERQVKEYSISLNHSKERAKDLELRVKSLEEDLRSSKDISATHEEHFNAELSTVNKLVELYKASSEEWSKKAGELDGVIKALETHLSQVEDDYKEKLDKEASLRKDLEIVSFPLLLHDSGSLFILRSWLSKV
;
A
#
# COMPACT_ATOMS: atom_id res chain seq x y z
N MET A 1 74.49 1.98 -67.37
CA MET A 1 73.86 3.23 -66.87
C MET A 1 72.48 3.39 -67.52
N PRO A 2 71.41 2.72 -67.05
CA PRO A 2 70.08 2.91 -67.62
C PRO A 2 69.10 3.66 -66.69
N VAL A 3 69.56 4.14 -65.52
CA VAL A 3 68.63 4.57 -64.45
C VAL A 3 68.06 5.99 -64.65
N PHE A 4 68.80 6.88 -65.33
CA PHE A 4 68.39 8.28 -65.55
C PHE A 4 68.58 8.77 -67.00
N LEU A 5 69.16 7.93 -67.86
CA LEU A 5 69.35 8.15 -69.29
C LEU A 5 69.18 6.82 -70.01
N SER A 6 68.50 6.82 -71.15
CA SER A 6 68.49 5.68 -72.07
C SER A 6 69.84 5.51 -72.77
N GLU A 7 70.08 4.32 -73.31
CA GLU A 7 71.35 3.99 -73.97
C GLU A 7 71.56 4.85 -75.23
N GLU A 8 70.47 5.20 -75.93
CA GLU A 8 70.49 6.14 -77.06
C GLU A 8 70.82 7.58 -76.62
N GLU A 9 70.19 8.10 -75.57
CA GLU A 9 70.45 9.45 -75.05
C GLU A 9 71.87 9.60 -74.50
N PHE A 10 72.39 8.55 -73.85
CA PHE A 10 73.76 8.57 -73.33
C PHE A 10 74.79 8.64 -74.47
N SER A 11 74.58 7.93 -75.58
CA SER A 11 75.49 7.96 -76.74
C SER A 11 75.56 9.32 -77.44
N LEU A 12 74.50 10.13 -77.35
CA LEU A 12 74.39 11.47 -77.94
C LEU A 12 75.05 12.56 -77.10
N ILE A 13 75.08 12.38 -75.78
CA ILE A 13 75.48 13.42 -74.81
C ILE A 13 76.77 13.03 -74.07
N SER A 14 77.38 11.87 -74.40
CA SER A 14 78.55 11.31 -73.69
C SER A 14 79.78 12.22 -73.63
N ASN A 15 79.90 13.17 -74.56
CA ASN A 15 81.04 14.08 -74.66
C ASN A 15 80.87 15.37 -73.84
N ASP A 16 79.68 15.61 -73.29
CA ASP A 16 79.36 16.77 -72.46
C ASP A 16 78.99 16.32 -71.04
N ALA A 17 80.01 16.21 -70.20
CA ALA A 17 79.87 15.75 -68.83
C ALA A 17 78.97 16.65 -67.98
N VAL A 18 78.83 17.94 -68.33
CA VAL A 18 78.03 18.91 -67.57
C VAL A 18 76.55 18.60 -67.74
N THR A 19 76.08 18.38 -68.97
CA THR A 19 74.66 18.07 -69.23
C THR A 19 74.25 16.68 -68.74
N VAL A 20 75.16 15.70 -68.77
CA VAL A 20 74.93 14.38 -68.14
C VAL A 20 74.80 14.51 -66.62
N ALA A 21 75.64 15.33 -65.97
CA ALA A 21 75.56 15.59 -64.53
C ALA A 21 74.27 16.34 -64.15
N GLU A 22 73.88 17.38 -64.91
CA GLU A 22 72.62 18.11 -64.68
C GLU A 22 71.38 17.20 -64.79
N ARG A 23 71.38 16.26 -65.74
CA ARG A 23 70.27 15.28 -65.89
C ARG A 23 70.20 14.33 -64.70
N ALA A 24 71.34 13.82 -64.24
CA ALA A 24 71.43 12.97 -63.06
C ALA A 24 70.98 13.73 -61.79
N ASP A 25 71.42 14.98 -61.64
CA ASP A 25 71.05 15.84 -60.50
C ASP A 25 69.55 16.16 -60.51
N SER A 26 68.96 16.42 -61.68
CA SER A 26 67.50 16.62 -61.80
C SER A 26 66.73 15.35 -61.42
N PHE A 27 67.17 14.18 -61.88
CA PHE A 27 66.54 12.91 -61.53
C PHE A 27 66.65 12.58 -60.04
N ILE A 28 67.82 12.82 -59.43
CA ILE A 28 68.04 12.65 -57.99
C ILE A 28 67.16 13.62 -57.18
N ARG A 29 67.00 14.87 -57.64
CA ARG A 29 66.14 15.86 -57.00
C ARG A 29 64.67 15.45 -57.06
N ASP A 30 64.20 14.97 -58.22
CA ASP A 30 62.82 14.50 -58.37
C ASP A 30 62.54 13.27 -57.50
N LEU A 31 63.47 12.31 -57.44
CA LEU A 31 63.36 11.15 -56.54
C LEU A 31 63.34 11.56 -55.06
N ARG A 32 64.18 12.52 -54.66
CA ARG A 32 64.16 13.06 -53.29
C ARG A 32 62.82 13.72 -52.98
N GLN A 33 62.28 14.49 -53.91
CA GLN A 33 60.98 15.14 -53.75
C GLN A 33 59.83 14.11 -53.62
N GLN A 34 59.87 13.04 -54.42
CA GLN A 34 58.91 11.92 -54.29
C GLN A 34 59.04 11.20 -52.94
N LEU A 35 60.28 10.96 -52.49
CA LEU A 35 60.55 10.32 -51.20
C LEU A 35 60.07 11.21 -50.03
N ASP A 36 60.30 12.52 -50.10
CA ASP A 36 59.82 13.47 -49.10
C ASP A 36 58.29 13.55 -49.08
N PHE A 37 57.64 13.48 -50.25
CA PHE A 37 56.18 13.41 -50.35
C PHE A 37 55.62 12.14 -49.70
N VAL A 38 56.18 10.97 -50.05
CA VAL A 38 55.75 9.69 -49.47
C VAL A 38 55.99 9.65 -47.96
N ARG A 39 57.11 10.21 -47.48
CA ARG A 39 57.39 10.31 -46.05
C ARG A 39 56.38 11.21 -45.34
N ALA A 40 56.10 12.39 -45.89
CA ALA A 40 55.10 13.30 -45.32
C ALA A 40 53.69 12.68 -45.32
N GLU A 41 53.33 11.94 -46.37
CA GLU A 41 52.06 11.20 -46.43
C GLU A 41 51.99 10.09 -45.38
N ALA A 42 53.08 9.33 -45.20
CA ALA A 42 53.17 8.30 -44.18
C ALA A 42 53.09 8.89 -42.76
N ASP A 43 53.79 10.00 -42.49
CA ASP A 43 53.75 10.71 -41.21
C ASP A 43 52.33 11.24 -40.93
N ALA A 44 51.66 11.83 -41.93
CA ALA A 44 50.29 12.30 -41.81
C ALA A 44 49.31 11.16 -41.50
N LYS A 45 49.48 9.99 -42.13
CA LYS A 45 48.68 8.79 -41.83
C LYS A 45 48.93 8.28 -40.42
N SER A 46 50.19 8.20 -39.98
CA SER A 46 50.55 7.79 -38.61
C SER A 46 49.92 8.70 -37.57
N ILE A 47 49.98 10.03 -37.77
CA ILE A 47 49.35 11.00 -36.86
C ILE A 47 47.83 10.82 -36.83
N ALA A 48 47.19 10.62 -37.99
CA ALA A 48 45.74 10.41 -38.06
C ALA A 48 45.31 9.11 -37.34
N GLU A 49 46.10 8.04 -37.48
CA GLU A 49 45.88 6.77 -36.79
C GLU A 49 46.05 6.94 -35.27
N GLU A 50 47.10 7.60 -34.80
CA GLU A 50 47.30 7.91 -33.38
C GLU A 50 46.16 8.73 -32.78
N GLN A 51 45.69 9.76 -33.50
CA GLN A 51 44.54 10.56 -33.07
C GLN A 51 43.26 9.74 -32.98
N ASN A 52 43.04 8.82 -33.93
CA ASN A 52 41.88 7.93 -33.90
C ASN A 52 41.96 6.93 -32.74
N CYS A 53 43.15 6.36 -32.48
CA CYS A 53 43.39 5.51 -31.32
C CYS A 53 43.10 6.25 -30.00
N ALA A 54 43.61 7.46 -29.83
CA ALA A 54 43.36 8.27 -28.64
C ALA A 54 41.87 8.60 -28.45
N LEU A 55 41.14 8.88 -29.54
CA LEU A 55 39.70 9.12 -29.48
C LEU A 55 38.93 7.85 -29.07
N LEU A 56 39.32 6.69 -29.58
CA LEU A 56 38.71 5.41 -29.23
C LEU A 56 38.97 5.04 -27.76
N GLU A 57 40.18 5.27 -27.27
CA GLU A 57 40.54 5.08 -25.86
C GLU A 57 39.69 5.97 -24.94
N GLN A 58 39.55 7.25 -25.28
CA GLN A 58 38.71 8.16 -24.51
C GLN A 58 37.25 7.71 -24.48
N LYS A 59 36.70 7.27 -25.62
CA LYS A 59 35.32 6.75 -25.70
C LYS A 59 35.15 5.47 -24.88
N TYR A 60 36.13 4.58 -24.91
CA TYR A 60 36.11 3.34 -24.13
C TYR A 60 36.13 3.65 -22.63
N GLU A 61 36.99 4.55 -22.18
CA GLU A 61 37.08 4.93 -20.77
C GLU A 61 35.77 5.59 -20.28
N ALA A 62 35.19 6.48 -21.09
CA ALA A 62 33.90 7.09 -20.79
C ALA A 62 32.79 6.02 -20.67
N LEU A 63 32.71 5.10 -21.64
CA LEU A 63 31.73 4.02 -21.63
C LEU A 63 31.92 3.08 -20.43
N TYR A 64 33.17 2.78 -20.06
CA TYR A 64 33.50 1.94 -18.91
C TYR A 64 33.10 2.62 -17.59
N SER A 65 33.33 3.93 -17.46
CA SER A 65 32.91 4.69 -16.28
C SER A 65 31.38 4.71 -16.12
N GLU A 66 30.63 4.88 -17.22
CA GLU A 66 29.17 4.76 -17.20
C GLU A 66 28.69 3.34 -16.86
N PHE A 67 29.34 2.32 -17.42
CA PHE A 67 29.00 0.93 -17.11
C PHE A 67 29.18 0.61 -15.62
N THR A 68 30.30 1.05 -15.02
CA THR A 68 30.54 0.86 -13.58
C THR A 68 29.56 1.64 -12.71
N ARG A 69 29.18 2.87 -13.10
CA ARG A 69 28.12 3.65 -12.44
C ARG A 69 26.77 2.92 -12.48
N LEU A 70 26.35 2.45 -13.65
CA LEU A 70 25.10 1.71 -13.82
C LEU A 70 25.11 0.39 -13.04
N GLN A 71 26.25 -0.31 -12.99
CA GLN A 71 26.40 -1.51 -12.19
C GLN A 71 26.20 -1.24 -10.69
N TYR A 72 26.75 -0.13 -10.19
CA TYR A 72 26.55 0.30 -8.80
C TYR A 72 25.09 0.66 -8.51
N GLU A 73 24.45 1.45 -9.38
CA GLU A 73 23.04 1.82 -9.24
C GLU A 73 22.13 0.59 -9.25
N ASN A 74 22.37 -0.37 -10.15
CA ASN A 74 21.61 -1.61 -10.20
C ASN A 74 21.80 -2.45 -8.91
N ALA A 75 23.03 -2.51 -8.38
CA ALA A 75 23.29 -3.18 -7.10
C ALA A 75 22.55 -2.49 -5.94
N GLN A 76 22.52 -1.16 -5.92
CA GLN A 76 21.81 -0.37 -4.91
C GLN A 76 20.28 -0.56 -4.99
N LEU A 77 19.71 -0.49 -6.20
CA LEU A 77 18.29 -0.74 -6.43
C LEU A 77 17.90 -2.18 -6.08
N SER A 78 18.73 -3.16 -6.42
CA SER A 78 18.54 -4.55 -6.05
C SER A 78 18.53 -4.73 -4.53
N ALA A 79 19.47 -4.11 -3.82
CA ALA A 79 19.52 -4.14 -2.36
C ALA A 79 18.29 -3.48 -1.72
N SER A 80 17.84 -2.33 -2.24
CA SER A 80 16.63 -1.65 -1.76
C SER A 80 15.38 -2.50 -1.99
N THR A 81 15.27 -3.13 -3.17
CA THR A 81 14.13 -3.97 -3.51
C THR A 81 14.05 -5.18 -2.57
N LYS A 82 15.19 -5.82 -2.29
CA LYS A 82 15.27 -6.92 -1.31
C LYS A 82 14.84 -6.49 0.09
N LYS A 83 15.24 -5.29 0.52
CA LYS A 83 14.82 -4.72 1.82
C LYS A 83 13.30 -4.48 1.86
N SER A 84 12.73 -3.86 0.84
CA SER A 84 11.27 -3.66 0.78
C SER A 84 10.50 -4.98 0.73
N LEU A 85 11.05 -6.02 0.09
CA LEU A 85 10.47 -7.36 0.09
C LEU A 85 10.50 -8.01 1.48
N SER A 86 11.58 -7.84 2.26
CA SER A 86 11.62 -8.36 3.65
C SER A 86 10.62 -7.64 4.55
N GLU A 87 10.53 -6.31 4.44
CA GLU A 87 9.56 -5.51 5.20
C GLU A 87 8.11 -5.90 4.87
N LEU A 88 7.81 -6.20 3.60
CA LEU A 88 6.50 -6.68 3.19
C LEU A 88 6.17 -8.06 3.79
N ALA A 89 7.15 -8.97 3.83
CA ALA A 89 6.98 -10.29 4.43
C ALA A 89 6.71 -10.19 5.94
N ASP A 90 7.43 -9.31 6.65
CA ASP A 90 7.23 -9.07 8.08
C ASP A 90 5.84 -8.47 8.35
N ALA A 91 5.44 -7.45 7.58
CA ALA A 91 4.11 -6.85 7.70
C ALA A 91 2.98 -7.86 7.41
N GLN A 92 3.18 -8.77 6.45
CA GLN A 92 2.24 -9.83 6.16
C GLN A 92 2.14 -10.84 7.31
N ALA A 93 3.26 -11.21 7.94
CA ALA A 93 3.28 -12.08 9.11
C ALA A 93 2.56 -11.43 10.31
N GLU A 94 2.82 -10.14 10.58
CA GLU A 94 2.12 -9.38 11.63
C GLU A 94 0.62 -9.31 11.37
N LYS A 95 0.20 -9.05 10.12
CA LYS A 95 -1.22 -9.06 9.72
C LYS A 95 -1.87 -10.41 10.03
N HIS A 96 -1.22 -11.52 9.67
CA HIS A 96 -1.75 -12.86 9.96
C HIS A 96 -1.83 -13.12 11.47
N GLN A 97 -0.84 -12.67 12.25
CA GLN A 97 -0.86 -12.80 13.70
C GLN A 97 -2.01 -12.00 14.34
N LEU A 98 -2.23 -10.76 13.89
CA LEU A 98 -3.33 -9.93 14.37
C LEU A 98 -4.70 -10.51 13.99
N HIS A 99 -4.83 -11.08 12.78
CA HIS A 99 -6.06 -11.74 12.36
C HIS A 99 -6.40 -12.93 13.26
N ILE A 100 -5.42 -13.76 13.62
CA ILE A 100 -5.62 -14.88 14.57
C ILE A 100 -6.05 -14.36 15.95
N LYS A 101 -5.43 -13.27 16.45
CA LYS A 101 -5.83 -12.65 17.72
C LYS A 101 -7.26 -12.11 17.68
N ALA A 102 -7.67 -11.52 16.56
CA ALA A 102 -9.04 -11.02 16.37
C ALA A 102 -10.06 -12.16 16.43
N ILE A 103 -9.81 -13.27 15.71
CA ILE A 103 -10.66 -14.48 15.78
C ILE A 103 -10.77 -14.99 17.22
N GLY A 104 -9.67 -15.00 17.98
CA GLY A 104 -9.69 -15.39 19.39
C GLY A 104 -10.57 -14.48 20.26
N LYS A 105 -10.54 -13.17 20.01
CA LYS A 105 -11.39 -12.20 20.72
C LYS A 105 -12.85 -12.30 20.34
N ASP A 106 -13.17 -12.57 19.08
CA ASP A 106 -14.54 -12.83 18.64
C ASP A 106 -15.12 -14.06 19.36
N GLY A 107 -14.34 -15.13 19.50
CA GLY A 107 -14.75 -16.30 20.29
C GLY A 107 -14.98 -16.02 21.78
N GLU A 108 -14.16 -15.17 22.39
CA GLU A 108 -14.38 -14.71 23.78
C GLU A 108 -15.68 -13.90 23.90
N ILE A 109 -15.96 -13.01 22.93
CA ILE A 109 -17.19 -12.21 22.88
C ILE A 109 -18.43 -13.10 22.74
N GLU A 110 -18.38 -14.11 21.87
CA GLU A 110 -19.47 -15.08 21.71
C GLU A 110 -19.73 -15.84 23.01
N LYS A 111 -18.68 -16.32 23.69
CA LYS A 111 -18.81 -17.00 24.99
C LYS A 111 -19.47 -16.10 26.03
N LEU A 112 -19.00 -14.86 26.18
CA LEU A 112 -19.57 -13.91 27.14
C LEU A 112 -21.03 -13.56 26.78
N SER A 113 -21.35 -13.47 25.50
CA SER A 113 -22.72 -13.21 25.03
C SER A 113 -23.67 -14.35 25.39
N LEU A 114 -23.22 -15.61 25.30
CA LEU A 114 -23.99 -16.77 25.75
C LEU A 114 -24.21 -16.75 27.26
N GLU A 115 -23.17 -16.47 28.05
CA GLU A 115 -23.28 -16.38 29.51
C GLU A 115 -24.27 -15.27 29.94
N VAL A 116 -24.23 -14.11 29.29
CA VAL A 116 -25.21 -13.04 29.51
C VAL A 116 -26.64 -13.50 29.17
N ALA A 117 -26.82 -14.24 28.07
CA ALA A 117 -28.12 -14.77 27.69
C ALA A 117 -28.66 -15.76 28.74
N GLU A 118 -27.81 -16.66 29.25
CA GLU A 118 -28.17 -17.60 30.33
C GLU A 118 -28.53 -16.87 31.62
N LEU A 119 -27.76 -15.87 32.02
CA LEU A 119 -28.06 -15.02 33.18
C LEU A 119 -29.36 -14.24 33.01
N HIS A 120 -29.69 -13.77 31.81
CA HIS A 120 -30.98 -13.13 31.53
C HIS A 120 -32.15 -14.10 31.69
N VAL A 121 -32.00 -15.36 31.28
CA VAL A 121 -33.03 -16.40 31.47
C VAL A 121 -33.22 -16.67 32.96
N SER A 122 -32.14 -16.91 33.71
CA SER A 122 -32.23 -17.19 35.16
C SER A 122 -32.82 -16.00 35.94
N LYS A 123 -32.41 -14.76 35.61
CA LYS A 123 -32.99 -13.54 36.18
C LYS A 123 -34.49 -13.45 35.93
N ARG A 124 -34.96 -13.76 34.72
CA ARG A 124 -36.39 -13.73 34.37
C ARG A 124 -37.17 -14.76 35.20
N GLN A 125 -36.65 -15.97 35.35
CA GLN A 125 -37.27 -17.02 36.17
C GLN A 125 -37.38 -16.60 37.65
N LEU A 126 -36.33 -15.98 38.21
CA LEU A 126 -36.37 -15.46 39.58
C LEU A 126 -37.40 -14.35 39.75
N LEU A 127 -37.50 -13.41 38.80
CA LEU A 127 -38.52 -12.36 38.83
C LEU A 127 -39.94 -12.92 38.78
N GLU A 128 -40.17 -13.99 38.00
CA GLU A 128 -41.46 -14.68 37.95
C GLU A 128 -41.83 -15.32 39.29
N LEU A 129 -40.87 -15.99 39.95
CA LEU A 129 -41.05 -16.55 41.29
C LEU A 129 -41.34 -15.47 42.34
N VAL A 130 -40.63 -14.33 42.29
CA VAL A 130 -40.88 -13.18 43.18
C VAL A 130 -42.31 -12.67 42.99
N ASN A 131 -42.73 -12.44 41.73
CA ASN A 131 -44.10 -11.99 41.43
C ASN A 131 -45.16 -12.98 41.95
N GLN A 132 -44.91 -14.29 41.83
CA GLN A 132 -45.79 -15.32 42.37
C GLN A 132 -45.87 -15.23 43.91
N LYS A 133 -44.73 -15.08 44.59
CA LYS A 133 -44.69 -14.93 46.05
C LYS A 133 -45.36 -13.65 46.54
N ASP A 134 -45.19 -12.54 45.82
CA ASP A 134 -45.89 -11.30 46.12
C ASP A 134 -47.41 -11.41 45.91
N ALA A 135 -47.87 -12.21 44.94
CA ALA A 135 -49.29 -12.54 44.80
C ALA A 135 -49.82 -13.37 45.99
N GLU A 136 -49.10 -14.43 46.39
CA GLU A 136 -49.44 -15.25 47.56
C GLU A 136 -49.47 -14.42 48.86
N ILE A 137 -48.52 -13.50 49.04
CA ILE A 137 -48.49 -12.59 50.19
C ILE A 137 -49.68 -11.63 50.15
N ARG A 138 -50.00 -11.04 48.99
CA ARG A 138 -51.17 -10.17 48.85
C ARG A 138 -52.48 -10.89 49.16
N GLU A 139 -52.63 -12.13 48.68
CA GLU A 139 -53.81 -12.94 48.98
C GLU A 139 -53.92 -13.24 50.49
N ARG A 140 -52.82 -13.68 51.12
CA ARG A 140 -52.78 -13.89 52.58
C ARG A 140 -53.07 -12.61 53.36
N ASN A 141 -52.53 -11.48 52.94
CA ASN A 141 -52.81 -10.18 53.56
C ASN A 141 -54.28 -9.78 53.40
N SER A 142 -54.93 -10.12 52.27
CA SER A 142 -56.38 -9.95 52.12
C SER A 142 -57.14 -10.82 53.11
N TYR A 143 -56.81 -12.12 53.23
CA TYR A 143 -57.45 -13.00 54.21
C TYR A 143 -57.28 -12.51 55.65
N VAL A 144 -56.07 -12.05 56.00
CA VAL A 144 -55.78 -11.47 57.31
C VAL A 144 -56.63 -10.21 57.50
N SER A 145 -56.62 -9.28 56.54
CA SER A 145 -57.44 -8.06 56.58
C SER A 145 -58.93 -8.38 56.77
N ASP A 146 -59.46 -9.35 56.02
CA ASP A 146 -60.85 -9.81 56.11
C ASP A 146 -61.17 -10.44 57.47
N PHE A 147 -60.22 -11.18 58.07
CA PHE A 147 -60.34 -11.72 59.43
C PHE A 147 -60.36 -10.61 60.50
N TRP A 148 -59.58 -9.54 60.30
CA TRP A 148 -59.51 -8.40 61.21
C TRP A 148 -60.60 -7.34 60.96
N LYS A 149 -61.45 -7.48 59.94
CA LYS A 149 -62.61 -6.60 59.75
C LYS A 149 -63.56 -6.77 60.95
N PRO A 150 -63.87 -5.69 61.69
CA PRO A 150 -64.85 -5.76 62.77
C PRO A 150 -66.19 -6.19 62.18
N LYS A 151 -66.80 -7.23 62.77
CA LYS A 151 -68.19 -7.63 62.44
C LYS A 151 -69.06 -6.37 62.46
N PRO A 152 -69.91 -6.13 61.44
CA PRO A 152 -70.80 -4.98 61.48
C PRO A 152 -71.70 -5.11 62.71
N ALA A 153 -71.56 -4.16 63.64
CA ALA A 153 -72.51 -3.91 64.69
C ALA A 153 -73.79 -3.30 64.08
N GLY A 154 -74.47 -4.09 63.25
CA GLY A 154 -75.81 -3.81 62.77
C GLY A 154 -76.81 -4.35 63.76
N LEU A 155 -77.08 -3.57 64.81
CA LEU A 155 -78.32 -3.60 65.62
C LEU A 155 -78.23 -2.50 66.71
N PHE A 156 -78.01 -1.22 66.37
CA PHE A 156 -78.35 -0.14 67.32
C PHE A 156 -78.58 1.27 66.74
N VAL A 157 -78.36 1.54 65.45
CA VAL A 157 -78.42 2.94 64.93
C VAL A 157 -79.59 3.20 63.95
N GLU A 158 -80.46 2.22 63.68
CA GLU A 158 -81.61 2.39 62.77
C GLU A 158 -82.90 2.90 63.43
N LYS A 159 -82.88 3.29 64.72
CA LYS A 159 -84.09 3.71 65.46
C LYS A 159 -84.09 5.16 65.96
N LEU A 160 -83.09 5.97 65.62
CA LEU A 160 -82.99 7.39 66.05
C LEU A 160 -82.87 8.40 64.90
N ALA A 161 -83.24 8.04 63.68
CA ALA A 161 -83.26 8.95 62.53
C ALA A 161 -84.67 9.21 61.95
N SER A 162 -85.73 9.00 62.75
CA SER A 162 -87.13 9.24 62.34
C SER A 162 -87.86 10.36 63.08
N LEU A 163 -87.16 11.20 63.84
CA LEU A 163 -87.72 12.37 64.51
C LEU A 163 -86.89 13.62 64.21
N PHE A 164 -87.04 14.19 63.01
CA PHE A 164 -87.20 15.63 62.80
C PHE A 164 -87.53 15.87 61.33
N HIS A 165 -88.72 16.41 61.09
CA HIS A 165 -89.24 16.78 59.77
C HIS A 165 -89.06 18.29 59.56
N SER A 166 -88.93 18.64 58.26
CA SER A 166 -89.41 19.88 57.60
C SER A 166 -88.34 20.94 57.20
N PRO A 167 -88.59 21.80 56.18
CA PRO A 167 -87.95 21.63 54.87
C PRO A 167 -87.49 22.93 54.14
N SER A 168 -86.77 22.74 53.02
CA SER A 168 -86.66 23.63 51.84
C SER A 168 -85.64 24.80 51.88
N PRO A 169 -85.37 25.49 50.74
CA PRO A 169 -84.41 25.06 49.69
C PRO A 169 -83.48 26.22 49.25
N LEU A 170 -82.46 25.96 48.41
CA LEU A 170 -81.86 26.86 47.38
C LEU A 170 -80.45 26.35 46.99
N GLY A 171 -80.22 25.92 45.75
CA GLY A 171 -79.46 26.68 44.75
C GLY A 171 -78.29 25.82 44.23
N LYS A 172 -78.30 25.36 42.97
CA LYS A 172 -77.59 25.96 41.80
C LYS A 172 -76.06 25.97 42.01
N LEU A 173 -75.22 25.25 41.25
CA LEU A 173 -74.88 25.41 39.81
C LEU A 173 -73.97 24.21 39.40
N ALA A 174 -74.25 23.54 38.28
CA ALA A 174 -73.58 23.73 36.97
C ALA A 174 -72.08 23.34 36.99
N SER A 175 -71.73 22.15 36.49
CA SER A 175 -71.31 21.86 35.11
C SER A 175 -69.94 22.45 34.74
N PHE A 176 -68.98 21.63 34.33
CA PHE A 176 -68.25 21.84 33.08
C PHE A 176 -67.60 20.55 32.60
N SER A 177 -67.84 20.25 31.34
CA SER A 177 -67.37 19.11 30.57
C SER A 177 -66.12 19.45 29.76
N SER A 178 -65.42 18.39 29.38
CA SER A 178 -64.71 18.20 28.10
C SER A 178 -63.25 18.63 27.93
N SER A 179 -62.41 17.59 27.81
CA SER A 179 -61.66 17.19 26.59
C SER A 179 -60.54 18.06 26.01
N PHE A 180 -59.31 17.50 25.96
CA PHE A 180 -58.32 17.61 24.85
C PHE A 180 -57.15 16.63 25.12
N VAL A 181 -57.05 15.45 24.50
CA VAL A 181 -56.45 15.07 23.19
C VAL A 181 -54.91 15.28 23.06
N LEU A 182 -54.20 14.13 23.07
CA LEU A 182 -52.98 13.70 22.35
C LEU A 182 -51.76 14.64 22.19
N ALA A 183 -50.58 14.16 22.62
CA ALA A 183 -49.44 13.92 21.71
C ALA A 183 -48.28 13.19 22.44
N SER A 184 -47.89 12.04 21.89
CA SER A 184 -46.60 11.38 22.11
C SER A 184 -45.58 11.90 21.09
N ASN A 185 -44.37 12.25 21.52
CA ASN A 185 -43.09 11.70 21.03
C ASN A 185 -41.87 12.54 21.45
N LEU A 186 -40.92 11.82 22.07
CA LEU A 186 -39.46 11.88 21.90
C LEU A 186 -38.80 13.22 21.49
N PHE A 187 -38.04 13.80 22.43
CA PHE A 187 -36.60 13.99 22.20
C PHE A 187 -35.83 14.01 23.53
N LEU A 188 -34.68 13.34 23.51
CA LEU A 188 -33.76 13.11 24.62
C LEU A 188 -32.78 14.27 24.80
N LEU A 189 -32.23 14.31 26.02
CA LEU A 189 -30.94 14.84 26.47
C LEU A 189 -30.90 16.24 27.13
N SER A 190 -30.09 16.23 28.19
CA SER A 190 -29.63 17.31 29.08
C SER A 190 -30.62 17.86 30.11
N ALA A 191 -30.66 17.22 31.29
CA ALA A 191 -30.63 17.92 32.58
C ALA A 191 -30.66 16.89 33.72
N SER A 192 -29.48 16.54 34.25
CA SER A 192 -29.38 15.89 35.55
C SER A 192 -29.10 16.94 36.61
N VAL A 193 -30.13 17.16 37.45
CA VAL A 193 -30.07 17.50 38.88
C VAL A 193 -29.78 18.96 39.26
N ILE A 194 -30.86 19.76 39.27
CA ILE A 194 -31.09 20.88 40.20
C ILE A 194 -32.02 20.36 41.34
N PRO A 195 -31.88 20.86 42.58
CA PRO A 195 -32.42 20.22 43.77
C PRO A 195 -33.88 20.59 44.06
N LEU A 196 -34.65 19.61 44.51
CA LEU A 196 -35.99 19.73 45.10
C LEU A 196 -35.93 18.81 46.33
N CYS A 197 -36.01 19.24 47.60
CA CYS A 197 -36.93 20.19 48.25
C CYS A 197 -38.38 19.90 47.85
N TRP A 198 -39.17 19.43 48.84
CA TRP A 198 -40.51 18.84 48.80
C TRP A 198 -40.50 17.32 48.52
N GLU A 199 -41.14 16.44 49.29
CA GLU A 199 -42.11 16.56 50.38
C GLU A 199 -42.27 15.15 50.97
N GLU A 200 -42.21 14.96 52.28
CA GLU A 200 -42.99 13.89 52.89
C GLU A 200 -43.39 14.24 54.33
N ARG A 201 -44.64 14.65 54.41
CA ARG A 201 -45.41 15.06 55.56
C ARG A 201 -46.28 13.87 55.99
N ILE A 202 -45.71 12.78 56.48
CA ILE A 202 -46.41 11.64 57.12
C ILE A 202 -45.34 10.96 58.00
N MET A 203 -45.32 11.00 59.35
CA MET A 203 -46.38 10.75 60.30
C MET A 203 -46.31 11.69 61.51
N GLY A 204 -47.42 12.41 61.71
CA GLY A 204 -47.86 12.77 63.05
C GLY A 204 -48.37 11.53 63.77
N GLY A 205 -48.23 11.51 65.09
CA GLY A 205 -48.76 10.42 65.91
C GLY A 205 -48.03 10.14 67.20
N VAL A 206 -47.21 11.06 67.74
CA VAL A 206 -46.91 11.00 69.18
C VAL A 206 -48.20 11.39 69.89
N LEU A 207 -49.00 10.38 70.23
CA LEU A 207 -49.99 10.49 71.29
C LEU A 207 -49.20 10.83 72.56
N ALA A 208 -49.05 12.14 72.80
CA ALA A 208 -48.76 12.64 74.13
C ALA A 208 -49.88 12.10 75.02
N PHE A 209 -49.58 11.04 75.77
CA PHE A 209 -50.43 10.53 76.83
C PHE A 209 -50.48 11.62 77.90
N SER A 210 -51.37 12.58 77.73
CA SER A 210 -51.60 13.64 78.67
C SER A 210 -52.22 12.99 79.93
N PRO A 211 -51.57 13.05 81.10
CA PRO A 211 -52.13 12.52 82.35
C PRO A 211 -53.47 13.22 82.74
N ALA A 212 -53.82 14.29 82.03
CA ALA A 212 -55.00 15.12 82.25
C ALA A 212 -56.36 14.46 81.98
N ARG A 213 -56.43 13.22 81.48
CA ARG A 213 -57.70 12.49 81.32
C ARG A 213 -58.02 11.56 82.51
N ILE A 214 -57.01 11.04 83.21
CA ILE A 214 -57.22 10.17 84.38
C ILE A 214 -57.45 11.00 85.65
N CYS A 215 -56.89 12.20 85.75
CA CYS A 215 -57.22 13.10 86.87
C CYS A 215 -58.67 13.61 86.85
N ARG A 216 -59.37 13.54 85.70
CA ARG A 216 -60.76 14.00 85.60
C ARG A 216 -61.80 12.93 85.95
N GLU A 217 -61.42 11.66 85.93
CA GLU A 217 -62.28 10.54 86.35
C GLU A 217 -62.08 10.19 87.85
N LYS A 218 -60.94 10.61 88.44
CA LYS A 218 -60.67 10.44 89.89
C LYS A 218 -61.43 11.47 90.76
N GLU A 219 -61.82 12.62 90.20
CA GLU A 219 -62.62 13.66 90.89
C GLU A 219 -64.14 13.39 90.85
N GLU A 220 -64.65 12.53 89.97
CA GLU A 220 -66.08 12.21 89.88
C GLU A 220 -66.52 11.03 90.77
N LEU A 221 -65.58 10.30 91.39
CA LEU A 221 -65.86 9.19 92.32
C LEU A 221 -65.66 9.54 93.81
N LEU A 222 -65.29 10.78 94.14
CA LEU A 222 -65.10 11.25 95.53
C LEU A 222 -66.23 12.18 96.03
N GLY A 223 -67.40 12.11 95.39
CA GLY A 223 -68.60 12.83 95.82
C GLY A 223 -69.66 11.89 96.38
N LYS A 224 -69.80 11.88 97.72
CA LYS A 224 -70.86 11.29 98.56
C LYS A 224 -70.80 9.77 98.82
N GLU A 225 -70.41 9.41 100.03
CA GLU A 225 -71.24 8.69 101.03
C GLU A 225 -70.40 8.41 102.28
N GLU A 226 -70.80 8.99 103.42
CA GLU A 226 -70.27 8.65 104.76
C GLU A 226 -70.80 7.27 105.17
N GLY A 227 -69.90 6.29 105.31
CA GLY A 227 -70.21 4.96 105.85
C GLY A 227 -69.04 3.98 105.67
N ASP A 228 -68.39 3.62 106.77
CA ASP A 228 -67.29 2.64 106.93
C ASP A 228 -66.08 2.81 105.99
N GLY A 229 -65.12 3.63 106.45
CA GLY A 229 -63.99 4.18 105.68
C GLY A 229 -62.65 3.45 105.75
N TRP A 230 -62.50 2.37 106.51
CA TRP A 230 -61.20 1.66 106.60
C TRP A 230 -60.98 0.59 105.52
N GLU A 231 -62.01 -0.14 105.10
CA GLU A 231 -61.88 -1.17 104.06
C GLU A 231 -61.83 -0.59 102.62
N ARG A 232 -62.34 0.63 102.40
CA ARG A 232 -62.31 1.30 101.09
C ARG A 232 -60.97 1.96 100.76
N GLU A 233 -60.29 2.55 101.75
CA GLU A 233 -58.96 3.15 101.54
C GLU A 233 -57.91 2.08 101.25
N GLU A 234 -58.00 0.93 101.91
CA GLU A 234 -57.10 -0.20 101.65
C GLU A 234 -57.33 -0.79 100.26
N ALA A 235 -58.60 -0.97 99.85
CA ALA A 235 -58.94 -1.41 98.50
C ALA A 235 -58.53 -0.40 97.41
N LEU A 236 -58.71 0.91 97.65
CA LEU A 236 -58.26 1.96 96.73
C LEU A 236 -56.73 2.05 96.65
N GLY A 237 -56.01 1.79 97.75
CA GLY A 237 -54.56 1.70 97.79
C GLY A 237 -54.04 0.54 96.93
N PHE A 238 -54.60 -0.66 97.09
CA PHE A 238 -54.27 -1.83 96.26
C PHE A 238 -54.58 -1.61 94.77
N ILE A 239 -55.72 -0.96 94.46
CA ILE A 239 -56.08 -0.63 93.07
C ILE A 239 -55.10 0.41 92.50
N SER A 240 -54.69 1.41 93.26
CA SER A 240 -53.72 2.43 92.83
C SER A 240 -52.36 1.83 92.57
N GLU A 241 -51.85 0.97 93.47
CA GLU A 241 -50.55 0.30 93.31
C GLU A 241 -50.56 -0.68 92.13
N PHE A 242 -51.68 -1.38 91.92
CA PHE A 242 -51.86 -2.26 90.75
C PHE A 242 -51.91 -1.47 89.43
N ILE A 243 -52.59 -0.32 89.40
CA ILE A 243 -52.65 0.56 88.22
C ILE A 243 -51.28 1.18 87.95
N GLU A 244 -50.58 1.65 88.97
CA GLU A 244 -49.22 2.19 88.84
C GLU A 244 -48.24 1.12 88.37
N GLY A 245 -48.29 -0.10 88.90
CA GLY A 245 -47.47 -1.23 88.44
C GLY A 245 -47.74 -1.63 86.99
N LYS A 246 -49.00 -1.58 86.53
CA LYS A 246 -49.33 -1.77 85.12
C LYS A 246 -48.82 -0.64 84.24
N PHE A 247 -49.00 0.60 84.69
CA PHE A 247 -48.59 1.78 83.94
C PHE A 247 -47.07 1.87 83.80
N THR A 248 -46.31 1.53 84.86
CA THR A 248 -44.85 1.46 84.80
C THR A 248 -44.37 0.33 83.90
N GLY A 249 -44.99 -0.86 83.97
CA GLY A 249 -44.67 -1.97 83.06
C GLY A 249 -44.94 -1.65 81.58
N GLU A 250 -46.06 -0.99 81.28
CA GLU A 250 -46.38 -0.52 79.93
C GLU A 250 -45.40 0.56 79.47
N LYS A 251 -45.04 1.50 80.34
CA LYS A 251 -44.04 2.54 80.06
C LYS A 251 -42.67 1.94 79.75
N GLU A 252 -42.19 0.99 80.55
CA GLU A 252 -40.92 0.31 80.31
C GLU A 252 -40.93 -0.49 79.00
N LEU A 253 -42.06 -1.13 78.68
CA LEU A 253 -42.20 -1.84 77.40
C LEU A 253 -42.15 -0.86 76.22
N LEU A 254 -42.82 0.29 76.32
CA LEU A 254 -42.78 1.34 75.30
C LEU A 254 -41.37 1.95 75.17
N GLU A 255 -40.66 2.19 76.28
CA GLU A 255 -39.27 2.66 76.25
C GLU A 255 -38.36 1.64 75.55
N LYS A 256 -38.50 0.34 75.86
CA LYS A 256 -37.76 -0.73 75.17
C LYS A 256 -38.08 -0.79 73.69
N GLN A 257 -39.35 -0.62 73.31
CA GLN A 257 -39.77 -0.59 71.91
C GLN A 257 -39.19 0.62 71.17
N ASN A 258 -39.19 1.80 71.78
CA ASN A 258 -38.62 3.01 71.19
C ASN A 258 -37.10 2.88 70.99
N VAL A 259 -36.37 2.39 72.00
CA VAL A 259 -34.92 2.15 71.88
C VAL A 259 -34.62 1.16 70.76
N TRP A 260 -35.38 0.06 70.69
CA TRP A 260 -35.20 -0.93 69.62
C TRP A 260 -35.49 -0.33 68.23
N LEU A 261 -36.53 0.50 68.10
CA LEU A 261 -36.83 1.20 66.84
C LEU A 261 -35.72 2.18 66.47
N ASP A 262 -35.17 2.93 67.42
CA ASP A 262 -34.07 3.87 67.17
C ASP A 262 -32.79 3.14 66.76
N GLU A 263 -32.47 2.01 67.40
CA GLU A 263 -31.34 1.15 67.02
C GLU A 263 -31.54 0.55 65.61
N GLU A 264 -32.75 0.09 65.30
CA GLU A 264 -33.12 -0.44 63.99
C GLU A 264 -33.01 0.62 62.89
N LEU A 265 -33.55 1.81 63.14
CA LEU A 265 -33.45 2.96 62.24
C LEU A 265 -32.00 3.37 62.04
N THR A 266 -31.21 3.45 63.11
CA THR A 266 -29.79 3.79 63.05
C THR A 266 -29.00 2.76 62.24
N ARG A 267 -29.27 1.47 62.44
CA ARG A 267 -28.61 0.38 61.70
C ARG A 267 -28.97 0.41 60.21
N LYS A 268 -30.25 0.64 59.88
CA LYS A 268 -30.68 0.80 58.49
C LYS A 268 -30.09 2.05 57.85
N ALA A 269 -30.02 3.17 58.58
CA ALA A 269 -29.39 4.40 58.11
C ALA A 269 -27.90 4.20 57.81
N ASN A 270 -27.17 3.53 58.70
CA ASN A 270 -25.75 3.21 58.49
C ASN A 270 -25.54 2.25 57.32
N SER A 271 -26.36 1.21 57.20
CA SER A 271 -26.30 0.29 56.05
C SER A 271 -26.56 0.99 54.72
N LEU A 272 -27.53 1.91 54.70
CA LEU A 272 -27.83 2.71 53.50
C LEU A 272 -26.67 3.66 53.17
N PHE A 273 -26.05 4.27 54.18
CA PHE A 273 -24.90 5.16 54.01
C PHE A 273 -23.70 4.41 53.42
N GLU A 274 -23.35 3.24 53.95
CA GLU A 274 -22.27 2.41 53.40
C GLU A 274 -22.57 1.94 51.96
N LEU A 275 -23.82 1.61 51.66
CA LEU A 275 -24.22 1.27 50.29
C LEU A 275 -24.05 2.46 49.34
N ARG A 276 -24.44 3.67 49.75
CA ARG A 276 -24.23 4.89 48.94
C ARG A 276 -22.75 5.20 48.74
N ARG A 277 -21.92 5.01 49.77
CA ARG A 277 -20.48 5.22 49.68
C ARG A 277 -19.84 4.26 48.68
N THR A 278 -20.12 2.96 48.81
CA THR A 278 -19.59 1.94 47.88
C THR A 278 -20.09 2.15 46.45
N GLN A 279 -21.34 2.59 46.27
CA GLN A 279 -21.84 2.97 44.95
C GLN A 279 -21.10 4.19 44.38
N MET A 280 -20.86 5.23 45.17
CA MET A 280 -20.11 6.42 44.74
C MET A 280 -18.67 6.08 44.33
N ASP A 281 -17.99 5.23 45.10
CA ASP A 281 -16.64 4.76 44.78
C ASP A 281 -16.64 3.98 43.45
N ALA A 282 -17.61 3.07 43.26
CA ALA A 282 -17.76 2.32 42.01
C ALA A 282 -18.11 3.21 40.80
N GLU A 283 -18.93 4.24 40.98
CA GLU A 283 -19.25 5.23 39.94
C GLU A 283 -18.02 6.07 39.56
N SER A 284 -17.21 6.47 40.54
CA SER A 284 -15.93 7.16 40.30
C SER A 284 -14.94 6.28 39.53
N ASP A 285 -14.80 5.01 39.92
CA ASP A 285 -13.95 4.04 39.23
C ASP A 285 -14.43 3.76 37.80
N ALA A 286 -15.74 3.65 37.58
CA ALA A 286 -16.30 3.49 36.24
C ALA A 286 -16.06 4.74 35.38
N SER A 287 -16.25 5.93 35.96
CA SER A 287 -16.04 7.22 35.28
C SER A 287 -14.57 7.40 34.84
N SER A 288 -13.61 7.05 35.70
CA SER A 288 -12.18 7.10 35.34
C SER A 288 -11.84 6.13 34.20
N LYS A 289 -12.36 4.90 34.23
CA LYS A 289 -12.18 3.92 33.15
C LYS A 289 -12.78 4.39 31.83
N ILE A 290 -13.96 5.03 31.87
CA ILE A 290 -14.57 5.62 30.67
C ILE A 290 -13.66 6.72 30.10
N ALA A 291 -13.17 7.63 30.94
CA ALA A 291 -12.26 8.69 30.50
C ALA A 291 -10.95 8.15 29.89
N ASP A 292 -10.43 7.04 30.42
CA ASP A 292 -9.25 6.37 29.88
C ASP A 292 -9.51 5.73 28.52
N LEU A 293 -10.64 5.04 28.36
CA LEU A 293 -11.05 4.44 27.09
C LEU A 293 -11.32 5.50 26.03
N GLU A 294 -11.96 6.62 26.40
CA GLU A 294 -12.17 7.76 25.49
C GLU A 294 -10.84 8.35 24.99
N ARG A 295 -9.82 8.44 25.86
CA ARG A 295 -8.49 8.89 25.46
C ARG A 295 -7.83 7.92 24.49
N GLN A 296 -7.87 6.62 24.78
CA GLN A 296 -7.32 5.59 23.89
C GLN A 296 -8.01 5.59 22.52
N VAL A 297 -9.34 5.73 22.48
CA VAL A 297 -10.10 5.83 21.21
C VAL A 297 -9.64 7.06 20.40
N LYS A 298 -9.42 8.20 21.05
CA LYS A 298 -8.89 9.41 20.38
C LYS A 298 -7.48 9.17 19.83
N GLU A 299 -6.60 8.55 20.61
CA GLU A 299 -5.24 8.21 20.18
C GLU A 299 -5.23 7.24 18.99
N TYR A 300 -6.03 6.17 19.04
CA TYR A 300 -6.17 5.23 17.92
C TYR A 300 -6.77 5.91 16.69
N SER A 301 -7.74 6.80 16.85
CA SER A 301 -8.30 7.59 15.75
C SER A 301 -7.24 8.49 15.10
N ILE A 302 -6.39 9.14 15.91
CA ILE A 302 -5.30 9.97 15.41
C ILE A 302 -4.27 9.11 14.67
N SER A 303 -3.85 7.98 15.25
CA SER A 303 -2.91 7.04 14.63
C SER A 303 -3.44 6.49 13.30
N LEU A 304 -4.72 6.10 13.26
CA LEU A 304 -5.40 5.63 12.05
C LEU A 304 -5.42 6.72 10.96
N ASN A 305 -5.66 7.98 11.31
CA ASN A 305 -5.65 9.08 10.35
C ASN A 305 -4.24 9.31 9.78
N HIS A 306 -3.19 9.27 10.60
CA HIS A 306 -1.80 9.35 10.11
C HIS A 306 -1.46 8.16 9.18
N SER A 307 -1.91 6.96 9.52
CA SER A 307 -1.78 5.77 8.66
C SER A 307 -2.46 5.97 7.30
N LYS A 308 -3.69 6.47 7.29
CA LYS A 308 -4.44 6.76 6.04
C LYS A 308 -3.75 7.82 5.19
N GLU A 309 -3.18 8.85 5.81
CA GLU A 309 -2.49 9.91 5.05
C GLU A 309 -1.19 9.41 4.43
N ARG A 310 -0.40 8.62 5.17
CA ARG A 310 0.78 7.94 4.60
C ARG A 310 0.42 6.99 3.45
N ALA A 311 -0.71 6.28 3.55
CA ALA A 311 -1.17 5.42 2.47
C ALA A 311 -1.46 6.21 1.18
N LYS A 312 -2.11 7.38 1.28
CA LYS A 312 -2.35 8.26 0.13
C LYS A 312 -1.05 8.81 -0.46
N ASP A 313 -0.08 9.22 0.37
CA ASP A 313 1.23 9.68 -0.11
C ASP A 313 1.96 8.58 -0.91
N LEU A 314 1.94 7.34 -0.39
CA LEU A 314 2.50 6.19 -1.09
C LEU A 314 1.76 5.89 -2.40
N GLU A 315 0.43 5.97 -2.42
CA GLU A 315 -0.37 5.82 -3.66
C GLU A 315 0.00 6.87 -4.71
N LEU A 316 0.23 8.12 -4.32
CA LEU A 316 0.67 9.18 -5.23
C LEU A 316 2.08 8.91 -5.77
N ARG A 317 3.01 8.47 -4.93
CA ARG A 317 4.37 8.10 -5.34
C ARG A 317 4.41 6.90 -6.29
N VAL A 318 3.56 5.90 -6.06
CA VAL A 318 3.41 4.77 -6.99
C VAL A 318 2.91 5.26 -8.35
N LYS A 319 1.89 6.13 -8.37
CA LYS A 319 1.37 6.70 -9.63
C LYS A 319 2.41 7.51 -10.39
N SER A 320 3.27 8.29 -9.70
CA SER A 320 4.33 9.03 -10.38
C SER A 320 5.38 8.10 -10.97
N LEU A 321 5.83 7.09 -10.21
CA LEU A 321 6.81 6.12 -10.70
C LEU A 321 6.29 5.27 -11.86
N GLU A 322 4.98 4.95 -11.87
CA GLU A 322 4.34 4.29 -13.01
C GLU A 322 4.42 5.16 -14.28
N GLU A 323 4.22 6.46 -14.15
CA GLU A 323 4.29 7.39 -15.29
C GLU A 323 5.72 7.58 -15.79
N ASP A 324 6.68 7.70 -14.87
CA ASP A 324 8.10 7.76 -15.21
C ASP A 324 8.53 6.48 -15.95
N LEU A 325 8.08 5.30 -15.49
CA LEU A 325 8.35 4.03 -16.17
C LEU A 325 7.72 3.96 -17.56
N ARG A 326 6.48 4.44 -17.73
CA ARG A 326 5.83 4.53 -19.05
C ARG A 326 6.63 5.44 -19.99
N SER A 327 6.99 6.64 -19.54
CA SER A 327 7.76 7.58 -20.36
C SER A 327 9.14 7.04 -20.74
N SER A 328 9.84 6.37 -19.82
CA SER A 328 11.12 5.71 -20.10
C SER A 328 10.97 4.57 -21.10
N LYS A 329 9.89 3.78 -20.99
CA LYS A 329 9.58 2.71 -21.94
C LYS A 329 9.30 3.26 -23.34
N ASP A 330 8.56 4.36 -23.44
CA ASP A 330 8.26 5.01 -24.72
C ASP A 330 9.55 5.55 -25.37
N ILE A 331 10.43 6.19 -24.59
CA ILE A 331 11.75 6.62 -25.07
C ILE A 331 12.57 5.43 -25.58
N SER A 332 12.60 4.32 -24.82
CA SER A 332 13.29 3.09 -25.25
C SER A 332 12.71 2.54 -26.57
N ALA A 333 11.38 2.54 -26.72
CA ALA A 333 10.73 2.10 -27.95
C ALA A 333 11.13 3.00 -29.14
N THR A 334 11.18 4.32 -28.97
CA THR A 334 11.63 5.23 -30.04
C THR A 334 13.09 5.00 -30.43
N HIS A 335 13.96 4.67 -29.47
CA HIS A 335 15.35 4.32 -29.76
C HIS A 335 15.45 2.98 -30.50
N GLU A 336 14.67 1.96 -30.11
CA GLU A 336 14.61 0.68 -30.84
C GLU A 336 14.13 0.88 -32.28
N GLU A 337 13.10 1.70 -32.50
CA GLU A 337 12.63 2.07 -33.84
C GLU A 337 13.71 2.78 -34.67
N HIS A 338 14.45 3.71 -34.06
CA HIS A 338 15.57 4.40 -34.69
C HIS A 338 16.67 3.42 -35.11
N PHE A 339 17.10 2.52 -34.21
CA PHE A 339 18.11 1.51 -34.53
C PHE A 339 17.64 0.53 -35.60
N ASN A 340 16.36 0.15 -35.60
CA ASN A 340 15.79 -0.68 -36.65
C ASN A 340 15.83 0.02 -38.03
N ALA A 341 15.57 1.33 -38.07
CA ALA A 341 15.72 2.12 -39.29
C ALA A 341 17.17 2.18 -39.77
N GLU A 342 18.13 2.39 -38.87
CA GLU A 342 19.57 2.37 -39.19
C GLU A 342 20.03 0.99 -39.69
N LEU A 343 19.59 -0.10 -39.05
CA LEU A 343 19.88 -1.45 -39.50
C LEU A 343 19.31 -1.71 -40.89
N SER A 344 18.13 -1.19 -41.20
CA SER A 344 17.54 -1.29 -42.56
C SER A 344 18.37 -0.54 -43.60
N THR A 345 18.91 0.64 -43.29
CA THR A 345 19.74 1.39 -44.25
C THR A 345 21.11 0.73 -44.45
N VAL A 346 21.73 0.24 -43.38
CA VAL A 346 23.00 -0.52 -43.44
C VAL A 346 22.81 -1.81 -44.23
N ASN A 347 21.74 -2.57 -43.99
CA ASN A 347 21.44 -3.75 -44.79
C ASN A 347 21.28 -3.41 -46.27
N LYS A 348 20.65 -2.26 -46.60
CA LYS A 348 20.54 -1.84 -47.99
C LYS A 348 21.88 -1.52 -48.63
N LEU A 349 22.79 -0.87 -47.90
CA LEU A 349 24.15 -0.64 -48.36
C LEU A 349 24.90 -1.95 -48.61
N VAL A 350 24.77 -2.93 -47.70
CA VAL A 350 25.38 -4.26 -47.88
C VAL A 350 24.86 -4.96 -49.14
N GLU A 351 23.55 -4.90 -49.42
CA GLU A 351 23.00 -5.42 -50.67
C GLU A 351 23.60 -4.74 -51.91
N LEU A 352 23.74 -3.41 -51.89
CA LEU A 352 24.33 -2.66 -53.00
C LEU A 352 25.81 -3.01 -53.20
N TYR A 353 26.59 -3.15 -52.12
CA TYR A 353 27.98 -3.59 -52.21
C TYR A 353 28.11 -5.02 -52.76
N LYS A 354 27.23 -5.94 -52.35
CA LYS A 354 27.19 -7.30 -52.91
C LYS A 354 26.87 -7.28 -54.40
N ALA A 355 25.84 -6.56 -54.82
CA ALA A 355 25.47 -6.43 -56.23
C ALA A 355 26.62 -5.82 -57.06
N SER A 356 27.25 -4.74 -56.56
CA SER A 356 28.42 -4.14 -57.20
C SER A 356 29.59 -5.12 -57.32
N SER A 357 29.87 -5.88 -56.26
CA SER A 357 30.90 -6.93 -56.28
C SER A 357 30.61 -8.03 -57.30
N GLU A 358 29.36 -8.47 -57.43
CA GLU A 358 28.93 -9.45 -58.44
C GLU A 358 29.07 -8.89 -59.86
N GLU A 359 28.74 -7.62 -60.10
CA GLU A 359 28.94 -6.95 -61.39
C GLU A 359 30.42 -6.88 -61.78
N TRP A 360 31.30 -6.50 -60.85
CA TRP A 360 32.75 -6.49 -61.09
C TRP A 360 33.31 -7.89 -61.32
N SER A 361 32.81 -8.90 -60.59
CA SER A 361 33.17 -10.30 -60.81
C SER A 361 32.77 -10.77 -62.21
N LYS A 362 31.57 -10.40 -62.69
CA LYS A 362 31.12 -10.69 -64.05
C LYS A 362 32.02 -10.03 -65.11
N LYS A 363 32.33 -8.74 -64.95
CA LYS A 363 33.25 -8.02 -65.86
C LYS A 363 34.64 -8.64 -65.88
N ALA A 364 35.16 -9.07 -64.72
CA ALA A 364 36.43 -9.77 -64.65
C ALA A 364 36.41 -11.09 -65.44
N GLY A 365 35.32 -11.86 -65.35
CA GLY A 365 35.11 -13.06 -66.16
C GLY A 365 35.01 -12.78 -67.66
N GLU A 366 34.35 -11.68 -68.07
CA GLU A 366 34.30 -11.24 -69.47
C GLU A 366 35.69 -10.88 -70.01
N LEU A 367 36.48 -10.14 -69.23
CA LEU A 367 37.87 -9.77 -69.58
C LEU A 367 38.79 -10.99 -69.66
N ASP A 368 38.68 -11.96 -68.74
CA ASP A 368 39.41 -13.23 -68.81
C ASP A 368 39.07 -14.00 -70.10
N GLY A 369 37.81 -13.98 -70.52
CA GLY A 369 37.38 -14.54 -71.81
C GLY A 369 38.01 -13.85 -73.02
N VAL A 370 38.11 -12.51 -73.00
CA VAL A 370 38.79 -11.72 -74.06
C VAL A 370 40.28 -12.03 -74.10
N ILE A 371 40.94 -12.11 -72.94
CA ILE A 371 42.36 -12.46 -72.84
C ILE A 371 42.61 -13.84 -73.45
N LYS A 372 41.82 -14.86 -73.07
CA LYS A 372 41.92 -16.21 -73.66
C LYS A 372 41.72 -16.20 -75.17
N ALA A 373 40.77 -15.44 -75.69
CA ALA A 373 40.56 -15.31 -77.13
C ALA A 373 41.79 -14.69 -77.83
N LEU A 374 42.38 -13.63 -77.25
CA LEU A 374 43.59 -13.01 -77.77
C LEU A 374 44.79 -13.96 -77.72
N GLU A 375 44.98 -14.70 -76.62
CA GLU A 375 46.02 -15.72 -76.48
C GLU A 375 45.89 -16.81 -77.56
N THR A 376 44.68 -17.34 -77.78
CA THR A 376 44.46 -18.34 -78.84
C THR A 376 44.73 -17.79 -80.25
N HIS A 377 44.34 -16.54 -80.53
CA HIS A 377 44.65 -15.89 -81.80
C HIS A 377 46.16 -15.67 -81.98
N LEU A 378 46.87 -15.30 -80.91
CA LEU A 378 48.32 -15.12 -80.94
C LEU A 378 49.04 -16.44 -81.23
N SER A 379 48.65 -17.53 -80.56
CA SER A 379 49.17 -18.88 -80.85
C SER A 379 48.86 -19.31 -82.28
N GLN A 380 47.65 -19.07 -82.79
CA GLN A 380 47.30 -19.37 -84.18
C GLN A 380 48.19 -18.60 -85.17
N VAL A 381 48.39 -17.30 -84.95
CA VAL A 381 49.26 -16.48 -85.79
C VAL A 381 50.71 -16.96 -85.72
N GLU A 382 51.23 -17.29 -84.54
CA GLU A 382 52.56 -17.88 -84.37
C GLU A 382 52.72 -19.18 -85.16
N ASP A 383 51.73 -20.07 -85.11
CA ASP A 383 51.76 -21.35 -85.83
C ASP A 383 51.64 -21.14 -87.35
N ASP A 384 50.79 -20.22 -87.82
CA ASP A 384 50.71 -19.82 -89.23
C ASP A 384 52.04 -19.26 -89.74
N TYR A 385 52.74 -18.47 -88.92
CA TYR A 385 54.06 -17.94 -89.26
C TYR A 385 55.13 -19.03 -89.30
N LYS A 386 55.15 -19.94 -88.31
CA LYS A 386 56.05 -21.11 -88.32
C LYS A 386 55.82 -21.96 -89.56
N GLU A 387 54.57 -22.26 -89.91
CA GLU A 387 54.24 -23.07 -91.09
C GLU A 387 54.69 -22.40 -92.40
N LYS A 388 54.51 -21.07 -92.54
CA LYS A 388 55.03 -20.30 -93.68
C LYS A 388 56.56 -20.35 -93.75
N LEU A 389 57.23 -20.22 -92.61
CA LEU A 389 58.68 -20.26 -92.51
C LEU A 389 59.23 -21.64 -92.89
N ASP A 390 58.58 -22.71 -92.44
CA ASP A 390 58.91 -24.09 -92.79
C ASP A 390 58.68 -24.38 -94.28
N LYS A 391 57.58 -23.86 -94.86
CA LYS A 391 57.33 -23.92 -96.31
C LYS A 391 58.40 -23.18 -97.10
N GLU A 392 58.79 -21.97 -96.70
CA GLU A 392 59.86 -21.21 -97.35
C GLU A 392 61.22 -21.92 -97.22
N ALA A 393 61.53 -22.46 -96.04
CA ALA A 393 62.74 -23.25 -95.81
C ALA A 393 62.79 -24.51 -96.69
N SER A 394 61.64 -25.17 -96.88
CA SER A 394 61.49 -26.32 -97.78
C SER A 394 61.69 -25.91 -99.24
N LEU A 395 61.04 -24.82 -99.68
CA LEU A 395 61.24 -24.26 -101.03
C LEU A 395 62.69 -23.83 -101.28
N ARG A 396 63.37 -23.25 -100.28
CA ARG A 396 64.80 -22.93 -100.35
C ARG A 396 65.66 -24.18 -100.50
N LYS A 397 65.36 -25.25 -99.76
CA LYS A 397 66.03 -26.56 -99.93
C LYS A 397 65.81 -27.14 -101.32
N ASP A 398 64.58 -27.08 -101.84
CA ASP A 398 64.26 -27.56 -103.19
C ASP A 398 64.96 -26.72 -104.26
N LEU A 399 65.04 -25.40 -104.08
CA LEU A 399 65.82 -24.48 -104.92
C LEU A 399 67.32 -24.73 -104.81
N GLU A 400 67.86 -25.08 -103.65
CA GLU A 400 69.27 -25.43 -103.46
C GLU A 400 69.61 -26.75 -104.19
N ILE A 401 68.69 -27.72 -104.20
CA ILE A 401 68.80 -28.97 -104.98
C ILE A 401 68.72 -28.70 -106.49
N VAL A 402 67.90 -27.74 -106.95
CA VAL A 402 67.79 -27.33 -108.37
C VAL A 402 68.87 -26.34 -108.81
N SER A 403 69.51 -25.62 -107.87
CA SER A 403 70.64 -24.72 -108.09
C SER A 403 71.97 -25.46 -108.17
N PHE A 404 72.10 -26.63 -107.54
CA PHE A 404 73.35 -27.39 -107.53
C PHE A 404 73.80 -27.94 -108.91
N PRO A 405 72.91 -28.15 -109.91
CA PRO A 405 73.35 -28.45 -111.28
C PRO A 405 73.76 -27.24 -112.14
N LEU A 406 73.49 -25.99 -111.74
CA LEU A 406 73.74 -24.81 -112.61
C LEU A 406 74.95 -23.94 -112.22
N LEU A 407 75.64 -24.24 -111.12
CA LEU A 407 76.90 -23.57 -110.73
C LEU A 407 78.14 -24.47 -110.79
N LEU A 408 78.05 -25.64 -111.44
CA LEU A 408 79.19 -26.51 -111.79
C LEU A 408 79.33 -26.73 -113.31
N HIS A 409 78.76 -25.86 -114.15
CA HIS A 409 78.91 -25.96 -115.61
C HIS A 409 79.11 -24.61 -116.32
N ASP A 410 79.89 -23.69 -115.74
CA ASP A 410 80.36 -22.49 -116.46
C ASP A 410 81.82 -22.08 -116.14
N SER A 411 82.65 -23.09 -115.88
CA SER A 411 84.12 -22.98 -115.85
C SER A 411 84.78 -23.86 -116.93
N GLY A 412 84.09 -24.06 -118.07
CA GLY A 412 84.52 -25.02 -119.08
C GLY A 412 84.39 -24.63 -120.55
N SER A 413 83.84 -23.47 -120.92
CA SER A 413 83.65 -23.15 -122.34
C SER A 413 83.50 -21.66 -122.62
N LEU A 414 84.60 -20.89 -122.48
CA LEU A 414 84.79 -19.65 -123.26
C LEU A 414 86.27 -19.30 -123.42
N PHE A 415 87.11 -20.33 -123.53
CA PHE A 415 88.51 -20.25 -124.01
C PHE A 415 88.62 -20.05 -125.54
N ILE A 416 87.50 -19.85 -126.25
CA ILE A 416 87.47 -19.81 -127.72
C ILE A 416 87.34 -18.39 -128.32
N LEU A 417 86.99 -17.36 -127.55
CA LEU A 417 86.84 -15.99 -128.10
C LEU A 417 88.00 -15.03 -127.76
N ARG A 418 89.20 -15.56 -127.51
CA ARG A 418 90.45 -14.77 -127.49
C ARG A 418 91.24 -14.79 -128.81
N SER A 419 90.67 -15.35 -129.88
CA SER A 419 91.34 -15.46 -131.19
C SER A 419 90.73 -14.61 -132.32
N TRP A 420 89.72 -13.77 -132.07
CA TRP A 420 89.00 -13.08 -133.17
C TRP A 420 88.99 -11.54 -133.14
N LEU A 421 89.72 -10.89 -132.24
CA LEU A 421 89.94 -9.42 -132.27
C LEU A 421 91.42 -9.04 -132.41
N SER A 422 92.10 -9.73 -133.34
CA SER A 422 93.33 -9.26 -134.02
C SER A 422 93.11 -9.22 -135.55
N LYS A 423 91.87 -8.91 -135.96
CA LYS A 423 91.51 -8.60 -137.34
C LYS A 423 90.17 -7.85 -137.42
N VAL A 424 90.07 -6.73 -136.72
CA VAL A 424 89.57 -5.40 -137.15
C VAL A 424 89.95 -4.40 -136.06
#